data_AF-A0A4Z1CTY0-F1
#
_entry.id   AF-A0A4Z1CTY0-F1
#
_cell.length_a   1.000
_cell.length_b   1.000
_cell.length_c   1.000
_cell.angle_alpha   90.00
_cell.angle_beta   90.00
_cell.angle_gamma   90.00
#
_symmetry.space_group_name_H-M   'P 1'
#
loop_
_entity.id
_entity.type
_entity.pdbx_description
1 polymer ?
#
loop_
_entity_poly.entity_id
_entity_poly.type
_entity_poly.pdbx_seq_one_letter_code
_entity_poly.pdbx_strand_id
1 'polypeptide(L)'
;MFSDEQGDRGARPPASVIVLSVDQFEVIFQVTHQLPNFQESRLMELGCTAADRQTLIDALREIDARVAGASRVCIWLRDDEAESTVEVQISSGEVNDAGAPSTEVIATLPLRIGRRWYALAQLVVSSLGSRELFLRTGYGADEVRAAVVGLDLD
;
A
#
# COMPACT_ATOMS: atom_id res chain seq x y z
N MET A 1 15.71 1.44 42.05
CA MET A 1 16.39 0.24 41.52
C MET A 1 15.27 -0.72 41.14
N PHE A 2 14.83 -0.86 39.90
CA PHE A 2 15.45 -0.66 38.60
C PHE A 2 14.56 0.21 37.71
N SER A 3 15.19 1.10 36.95
CA SER A 3 14.58 1.79 35.82
C SER A 3 14.58 0.81 34.66
N ASP A 4 13.42 0.47 34.12
CA ASP A 4 13.34 -0.07 32.77
C ASP A 4 13.14 1.13 31.84
N GLU A 5 14.28 1.68 31.42
CA GLU A 5 14.39 2.55 30.25
C GLU A 5 13.95 1.72 29.03
N GLN A 6 12.66 1.75 28.74
CA GLN A 6 12.12 1.31 27.48
C GLN A 6 12.63 2.29 26.43
N GLY A 7 13.76 1.95 25.84
CA GLY A 7 14.34 2.63 24.68
C GLY A 7 13.42 2.46 23.48
N ASP A 8 12.32 3.21 23.47
CA ASP A 8 11.62 3.62 22.26
C ASP A 8 12.60 4.54 21.51
N ARG A 9 13.50 3.92 20.73
CA ARG A 9 14.36 4.65 19.79
C ARG A 9 13.42 5.34 18.82
N GLY A 10 13.20 6.63 19.06
CA GLY A 10 12.24 7.49 18.39
C GLY A 10 12.22 7.33 16.88
N ALA A 11 11.39 6.40 16.40
CA ALA A 11 10.90 6.43 15.05
C ALA A 11 9.84 7.54 15.05
N ARG A 12 10.12 8.64 14.33
CA ARG A 12 9.13 9.70 14.10
C ARG A 12 7.80 9.03 13.71
N PRO A 13 6.64 9.43 14.27
CA PRO A 13 5.37 8.84 13.85
C PRO A 13 5.17 9.05 12.34
N PRO A 14 4.53 8.09 11.64
CA PRO A 14 4.22 8.27 10.23
C PRO A 14 3.34 9.51 10.03
N ALA A 15 3.50 10.19 8.90
CA ALA A 15 2.66 11.35 8.56
C ALA A 15 1.22 10.91 8.24
N SER A 16 1.06 9.73 7.66
CA SER A 16 -0.23 9.09 7.39
C SER A 16 -0.06 7.57 7.35
N VAL A 17 -1.15 6.83 7.53
CA VAL A 17 -1.13 5.36 7.49
C VAL A 17 -2.30 4.87 6.63
N ILE A 18 -2.01 3.97 5.70
CA ILE A 18 -3.01 3.20 4.95
C ILE A 18 -3.10 1.83 5.60
N VAL A 19 -4.30 1.37 5.93
CA VAL A 19 -4.55 0.05 6.52
C VAL A 19 -5.48 -0.73 5.60
N LEU A 20 -5.02 -1.89 5.13
CA LEU A 20 -5.75 -2.76 4.22
C LEU A 20 -5.87 -4.16 4.83
N SER A 21 -7.00 -4.83 4.60
CA SER A 21 -7.03 -6.29 4.71
C SER A 21 -6.11 -6.92 3.65
N VAL A 22 -5.75 -8.19 3.82
CA VAL A 22 -4.97 -8.92 2.82
C VAL A 22 -5.71 -8.96 1.48
N ASP A 23 -7.02 -9.25 1.49
CA ASP A 23 -7.84 -9.26 0.27
C ASP A 23 -7.85 -7.90 -0.44
N GLN A 24 -7.99 -6.80 0.32
CA GLN A 24 -7.93 -5.45 -0.25
C GLN A 24 -6.55 -5.17 -0.85
N PHE A 25 -5.48 -5.58 -0.17
CA PHE A 25 -4.13 -5.45 -0.68
C PHE A 25 -3.94 -6.21 -2.00
N GLU A 26 -4.41 -7.46 -2.12
CA GLU A 26 -4.28 -8.25 -3.35
C GLU A 26 -4.99 -7.59 -4.53
N VAL A 27 -6.18 -7.01 -4.30
CA VAL A 27 -6.92 -6.25 -5.32
C VAL A 27 -6.12 -5.02 -5.75
N ILE A 28 -5.65 -4.23 -4.77
CA ILE A 28 -4.86 -3.01 -5.03
C ILE A 28 -3.54 -3.33 -5.73
N PHE A 29 -2.89 -4.44 -5.37
CA PHE A 29 -1.68 -4.93 -6.00
C PHE A 29 -1.92 -5.12 -7.50
N GLN A 30 -2.96 -5.87 -7.88
CA GLN A 30 -3.30 -6.12 -9.28
C GLN A 30 -3.68 -4.85 -10.04
N VAL A 31 -4.41 -3.93 -9.41
CA VAL A 31 -4.77 -2.62 -10.00
C VAL A 31 -3.52 -1.78 -10.24
N THR A 32 -2.62 -1.69 -9.26
CA THR A 32 -1.39 -0.90 -9.36
C THR A 32 -0.45 -1.45 -10.43
N HIS A 33 -0.45 -2.78 -10.61
CA HIS A 33 0.26 -3.45 -11.69
C HIS A 33 -0.25 -3.10 -13.10
N GLN A 34 -1.41 -2.45 -13.23
CA GLN A 34 -1.89 -1.94 -14.53
C GLN A 34 -1.27 -0.59 -14.92
N LEU A 35 -0.72 0.18 -13.98
CA LEU A 35 -0.19 1.52 -14.25
C LEU A 35 0.85 1.59 -15.39
N PRO A 36 1.77 0.61 -15.55
CA PRO A 36 2.69 0.62 -16.68
C PRO A 36 2.02 0.55 -18.06
N ASN A 37 0.76 0.12 -18.15
CA ASN A 37 -0.01 0.06 -19.40
C ASN A 37 -0.64 1.40 -19.80
N PHE A 38 -0.50 2.44 -18.96
CA PHE A 38 -1.06 3.76 -19.21
C PHE A 38 -0.01 4.69 -19.82
N GLN A 39 -0.49 5.68 -20.57
CA GLN A 39 0.36 6.71 -21.17
C GLN A 39 1.08 7.50 -20.07
N GLU A 40 2.40 7.66 -20.21
CA GLU A 40 3.23 8.36 -19.23
C GLU A 40 2.78 9.80 -18.98
N SER A 41 2.33 10.51 -20.01
CA SER A 41 1.79 11.87 -19.89
C SER A 41 0.65 11.97 -18.87
N ARG A 42 -0.31 11.03 -18.89
CA ARG A 42 -1.43 11.00 -17.93
C ARG A 42 -0.98 10.70 -16.50
N LEU A 43 0.04 9.87 -16.34
CA LEU A 43 0.61 9.57 -15.02
C LEU A 43 1.37 10.79 -14.47
N MET A 44 2.09 11.50 -15.33
CA MET A 44 2.78 12.74 -14.96
C MET A 44 1.82 13.88 -14.62
N GLU A 45 0.65 13.97 -15.26
CA GLU A 45 -0.41 14.92 -14.88
C GLU A 45 -0.89 14.69 -13.44
N LEU A 46 -0.84 13.44 -12.97
CA LEU A 46 -1.10 13.06 -11.57
C LEU A 46 0.16 13.16 -10.68
N GLY A 47 1.25 13.70 -11.21
CA GLY A 47 2.53 13.86 -10.53
C GLY A 47 3.32 12.56 -10.34
N CYS A 48 2.94 11.46 -10.98
CA CYS A 48 3.64 10.18 -10.85
C CYS A 48 4.72 10.05 -11.94
N THR A 49 5.98 10.01 -11.52
CA THR A 49 7.10 9.74 -12.43
C THR A 49 7.28 8.24 -12.66
N ALA A 50 8.03 7.86 -13.69
CA ALA A 50 8.41 6.46 -13.92
C ALA A 50 9.16 5.86 -12.71
N ALA A 51 9.99 6.66 -12.02
CA ALA A 51 10.69 6.25 -10.81
C ALA A 51 9.72 6.03 -9.64
N ASP A 52 8.78 6.96 -9.40
CA ASP A 52 7.76 6.78 -8.35
C ASP A 52 6.91 5.52 -8.59
N ARG A 53 6.50 5.28 -9.85
CA ARG A 53 5.77 4.08 -10.24
C ARG A 53 6.58 2.81 -9.97
N GLN A 54 7.86 2.81 -10.33
CA GLN A 54 8.74 1.67 -10.10
C GLN A 54 8.91 1.39 -8.60
N THR A 55 9.20 2.43 -7.81
CA THR A 55 9.26 2.33 -6.34
C THR A 55 7.98 1.77 -5.74
N LEU A 56 6.81 2.23 -6.21
CA LEU A 56 5.52 1.71 -5.76
C LEU A 56 5.36 0.23 -6.10
N ILE A 57 5.61 -0.18 -7.34
CA ILE A 57 5.47 -1.59 -7.76
C ILE A 57 6.43 -2.50 -6.98
N ASP A 58 7.68 -2.07 -6.80
CA ASP A 58 8.67 -2.83 -6.05
C ASP A 58 8.28 -2.96 -4.57
N ALA A 59 7.75 -1.88 -3.98
CA ALA A 59 7.22 -1.93 -2.61
C ALA A 59 6.11 -2.97 -2.46
N LEU A 60 5.16 -2.96 -3.38
CA LEU A 60 4.03 -3.87 -3.35
C LEU A 60 4.48 -5.32 -3.54
N ARG A 61 5.50 -5.59 -4.37
CA ARG A 61 6.07 -6.94 -4.52
C ARG A 61 6.75 -7.42 -3.23
N GLU A 62 7.46 -6.55 -2.54
CA GLU A 62 8.08 -6.90 -1.25
C GLU A 62 7.04 -7.19 -0.17
N ILE A 63 5.92 -6.46 -0.17
CA ILE A 63 4.78 -6.73 0.71
C ILE A 63 4.13 -8.07 0.36
N ASP A 64 3.83 -8.30 -0.91
CA ASP A 64 3.20 -9.53 -1.41
C ASP A 64 4.01 -10.78 -1.03
N ALA A 65 5.33 -10.72 -1.13
CA ALA A 65 6.23 -11.80 -0.70
C ALA A 65 6.13 -12.15 0.81
N ARG A 66 5.55 -11.27 1.64
CA ARG A 66 5.48 -11.38 3.11
C ARG A 66 4.05 -11.39 3.65
N VAL A 67 3.04 -11.19 2.81
CA VAL A 67 1.64 -11.08 3.25
C VAL A 67 1.01 -12.44 3.60
N ALA A 68 1.63 -13.55 3.18
CA ALA A 68 1.17 -14.89 3.51
C ALA A 68 1.12 -15.11 5.04
N GLY A 69 -0.09 -15.33 5.56
CA GLY A 69 -0.33 -15.51 7.00
C GLY A 69 -0.42 -14.21 7.80
N ALA A 70 -0.40 -13.05 7.14
CA ALA A 70 -0.73 -11.78 7.75
C ALA A 70 -2.25 -11.62 7.89
N SER A 71 -2.66 -10.83 8.87
CA SER A 71 -4.04 -10.42 9.10
C SER A 71 -4.38 -9.10 8.40
N ARG A 72 -3.37 -8.22 8.25
CA ARG A 72 -3.50 -6.92 7.59
C ARG A 72 -2.16 -6.42 7.05
N VAL A 73 -2.26 -5.46 6.14
CA VAL A 73 -1.15 -4.70 5.58
C VAL A 73 -1.27 -3.25 6.04
N CYS A 74 -0.22 -2.74 6.68
CA CYS A 74 -0.11 -1.39 7.19
C CYS A 74 0.97 -0.65 6.42
N ILE A 75 0.62 0.39 5.69
CA ILE A 75 1.56 1.17 4.88
C ILE A 75 1.73 2.54 5.53
N TRP A 76 2.92 2.77 6.07
CA TRP A 76 3.33 4.00 6.73
C TRP A 76 3.89 4.98 5.71
N LEU A 77 3.24 6.14 5.60
CA LEU A 77 3.66 7.21 4.71
C LEU A 77 4.54 8.20 5.48
N ARG A 78 5.77 8.40 5.00
CA ARG A 78 6.76 9.27 5.66
C ARG A 78 7.28 10.35 4.72
N ASP A 79 7.46 11.55 5.26
CA ASP A 79 8.23 12.63 4.63
C ASP A 79 9.71 12.35 4.85
N ASP A 80 10.29 11.53 3.99
CA ASP A 80 11.75 11.39 3.94
C ASP A 80 12.24 11.95 2.60
N GLU A 81 12.98 13.05 2.67
CA GLU A 81 13.69 13.63 1.52
C GLU A 81 14.91 12.79 1.14
N ALA A 82 15.40 11.92 2.04
CA ALA A 82 16.72 11.33 1.92
C ALA A 82 16.75 10.01 1.13
N GLU A 83 15.82 9.07 1.33
CA GLU A 83 15.91 7.76 0.66
C GLU A 83 14.53 7.21 0.28
N SER A 84 14.35 6.88 -1.00
CA SER A 84 13.19 6.13 -1.54
C SER A 84 13.25 4.65 -1.14
N THR A 85 13.79 4.32 0.03
CA THR A 85 13.94 2.94 0.49
C THR A 85 12.62 2.47 1.07
N VAL A 86 12.10 1.40 0.48
CA VAL A 86 10.94 0.70 1.01
C VAL A 86 11.46 -0.25 2.08
N GLU A 87 11.00 -0.07 3.30
CA GLU A 87 11.26 -1.00 4.39
C GLU A 87 10.01 -1.82 4.62
N VAL A 88 10.12 -3.15 4.57
CA VAL A 88 9.02 -4.07 4.88
C VAL A 88 9.43 -4.93 6.07
N GLN A 89 8.62 -4.88 7.11
CA GLN A 89 8.82 -5.64 8.35
C GLN A 89 7.53 -6.37 8.73
N ILE A 90 7.69 -7.50 9.43
CA ILE A 90 6.57 -8.25 9.99
C ILE A 90 6.50 -7.92 11.47
N SER A 91 5.35 -7.43 11.92
CA SER A 91 5.07 -7.18 13.33
C SER A 91 4.07 -8.21 13.84
N SER A 92 4.35 -8.79 14.98
CA SER A 92 3.39 -9.65 15.70
C SER A 92 2.65 -8.77 16.71
N GLY A 93 1.41 -8.41 16.39
CA GLY A 93 0.53 -7.56 17.20
C GLY A 93 -0.42 -8.34 18.11
N GLU A 94 -1.32 -7.60 18.74
CA GLU A 94 -2.30 -8.09 19.72
C GLU A 94 -3.08 -9.31 19.25
N VAL A 95 -3.55 -10.05 20.23
CA VAL A 95 -4.33 -11.26 20.02
C VAL A 95 -5.66 -10.89 19.35
N ASN A 96 -5.96 -11.47 18.19
CA ASN A 96 -7.25 -11.27 17.52
C ASN A 96 -8.41 -11.79 18.39
N ASP A 97 -9.66 -11.50 18.00
CA ASP A 97 -10.87 -11.95 18.73
C ASP A 97 -10.94 -13.47 18.97
N ALA A 98 -10.14 -14.26 18.23
CA ALA A 98 -10.04 -15.71 18.35
C ALA A 98 -8.91 -16.20 19.25
N GLY A 99 -8.15 -15.31 19.91
CA GLY A 99 -7.06 -15.74 20.80
C GLY A 99 -5.72 -16.01 20.07
N ALA A 100 -5.59 -15.67 18.78
CA ALA A 100 -4.36 -15.87 18.00
C ALA A 100 -3.59 -14.56 17.75
N PRO A 101 -2.24 -14.56 17.78
CA PRO A 101 -1.46 -13.36 17.50
C PRO A 101 -1.76 -12.85 16.08
N SER A 102 -2.13 -11.58 15.95
CA SER A 102 -2.35 -10.98 14.64
C SER A 102 -0.99 -10.58 14.03
N THR A 103 -0.58 -11.29 12.99
CA THR A 103 0.60 -10.90 12.19
C THR A 103 0.23 -9.74 11.28
N GLU A 104 1.07 -8.72 11.21
CA GLU A 104 0.88 -7.55 10.37
C GLU A 104 2.11 -7.34 9.51
N VAL A 105 1.90 -7.04 8.22
CA VAL A 105 2.99 -6.55 7.37
C VAL A 105 2.98 -5.03 7.43
N ILE A 106 4.08 -4.44 7.90
CA ILE A 106 4.27 -3.00 7.93
C ILE A 106 5.26 -2.64 6.83
N ALA A 107 4.86 -1.76 5.92
CA ALA A 107 5.71 -1.22 4.89
C ALA A 107 5.83 0.29 5.02
N THR A 108 7.02 0.84 4.78
CA THR A 108 7.24 2.29 4.72
C THR A 108 7.29 2.74 3.27
N LEU A 109 6.52 3.77 2.92
CA LEU A 109 6.51 4.39 1.60
C LEU A 109 6.71 5.92 1.69
N PRO A 110 7.38 6.54 0.70
CA PRO A 110 7.45 7.99 0.62
C PRO A 110 6.04 8.62 0.52
N LEU A 111 5.78 9.65 1.34
CA LEU A 111 4.47 10.31 1.40
C LEU A 111 4.01 10.83 0.03
N ARG A 112 4.95 11.35 -0.78
CA ARG A 112 4.67 11.84 -2.13
C ARG A 112 4.08 10.77 -3.05
N ILE A 113 4.47 9.50 -2.88
CA ILE A 113 3.97 8.38 -3.68
C ILE A 113 2.60 7.96 -3.13
N GLY A 114 2.51 7.74 -1.82
CA GLY A 114 1.27 7.33 -1.15
C GLY A 114 0.10 8.28 -1.41
N ARG A 115 0.32 9.60 -1.32
CA ARG A 115 -0.72 10.61 -1.59
C ARG A 115 -1.30 10.59 -3.00
N ARG A 116 -0.52 10.14 -3.99
CA ARG A 116 -0.96 10.06 -5.39
C ARG A 116 -1.58 8.72 -5.73
N TRP A 117 -1.35 7.70 -4.90
CA TRP A 117 -1.71 6.32 -5.19
C TRP A 117 -3.21 6.13 -5.40
N TYR A 118 -4.03 6.76 -4.56
CA TYR A 118 -5.48 6.75 -4.74
C TYR A 118 -5.91 7.29 -6.10
N ALA A 119 -5.42 8.47 -6.50
CA ALA A 119 -5.73 9.06 -7.80
C ALA A 119 -5.25 8.21 -8.97
N LEU A 120 -4.07 7.57 -8.84
CA LEU A 120 -3.53 6.64 -9.83
C LEU A 120 -4.41 5.38 -9.95
N ALA A 121 -4.86 4.82 -8.84
CA ALA A 121 -5.77 3.68 -8.84
C ALA A 121 -7.13 4.05 -9.44
N GLN A 122 -7.66 5.23 -9.11
CA GLN A 122 -8.88 5.75 -9.74
C GLN A 122 -8.73 5.95 -11.25
N LEU A 123 -7.57 6.40 -11.74
CA LEU A 123 -7.31 6.49 -13.18
C LEU A 123 -7.46 5.12 -13.86
N VAL A 124 -6.94 4.05 -13.24
CA VAL A 124 -7.09 2.68 -13.76
C VAL A 124 -8.57 2.28 -13.79
N VAL A 125 -9.28 2.47 -12.68
CA VAL A 125 -10.69 2.08 -12.55
C VAL A 125 -11.60 2.85 -13.50
N SER A 126 -11.35 4.15 -13.68
CA SER A 126 -12.15 5.02 -14.55
C SER A 126 -11.89 4.78 -16.04
N SER A 127 -10.69 4.31 -16.39
CA SER A 127 -10.30 4.07 -17.78
C SER A 127 -10.65 2.68 -18.29
N LEU A 128 -10.81 1.70 -17.39
CA LEU A 128 -11.11 0.32 -17.75
C LEU A 128 -12.60 0.03 -17.48
N GLY A 129 -13.31 -0.47 -18.49
CA GLY A 129 -14.68 -0.96 -18.29
C GLY A 129 -14.71 -2.19 -17.36
N SER A 130 -15.85 -2.47 -16.74
CA SER A 130 -15.98 -3.56 -15.74
C SER A 130 -15.46 -4.92 -16.21
N ARG A 131 -15.71 -5.26 -17.48
CA ARG A 131 -15.19 -6.50 -18.07
C ARG A 131 -13.67 -6.50 -18.19
N GLU A 132 -13.08 -5.39 -18.61
CA GLU A 132 -11.63 -5.26 -18.79
C GLU A 132 -10.90 -5.27 -17.44
N LEU A 133 -11.49 -4.65 -16.40
CA LEU A 133 -11.01 -4.76 -15.03
C LEU A 133 -10.91 -6.22 -14.60
N PHE A 134 -12.01 -6.97 -14.73
CA PHE A 134 -12.03 -8.38 -14.37
C PHE A 134 -10.99 -9.21 -15.13
N LEU A 135 -10.86 -9.00 -16.44
CA LEU A 135 -9.89 -9.73 -17.26
C LEU A 135 -8.43 -9.45 -16.87
N ARG A 136 -8.14 -8.24 -16.37
CA ARG A 136 -6.77 -7.81 -16.04
C ARG A 136 -6.37 -8.05 -14.60
N THR A 137 -7.32 -7.93 -13.67
CA THR A 137 -7.05 -8.01 -12.24
C THR A 137 -7.56 -9.31 -11.63
N GLY A 138 -8.50 -10.00 -12.28
CA GLY A 138 -9.22 -11.15 -11.72
C GLY A 138 -10.39 -10.77 -10.80
N TYR A 139 -10.58 -9.48 -10.52
CA TYR A 139 -11.56 -8.99 -9.54
C TYR A 139 -12.72 -8.24 -10.18
N GLY A 140 -13.89 -8.33 -9.55
CA GLY A 140 -15.08 -7.60 -9.95
C GLY A 140 -14.93 -6.09 -9.79
N ALA A 141 -15.65 -5.31 -10.59
CA ALA A 141 -15.55 -3.86 -10.56
C ALA A 141 -15.96 -3.25 -9.20
N ASP A 142 -16.90 -3.87 -8.49
CA ASP A 142 -17.32 -3.42 -7.15
C ASP A 142 -16.26 -3.74 -6.09
N GLU A 143 -15.62 -4.92 -6.16
CA GLU A 143 -14.49 -5.30 -5.29
C GLU A 143 -13.32 -4.35 -5.49
N VAL A 144 -12.98 -4.05 -6.75
CA VAL A 144 -11.94 -3.09 -7.11
C VAL A 144 -12.24 -1.70 -6.54
N ARG A 145 -13.47 -1.19 -6.73
CA ARG A 145 -13.83 0.14 -6.21
C ARG A 145 -13.77 0.18 -4.69
N ALA A 146 -14.28 -0.85 -4.02
CA ALA A 146 -14.25 -0.95 -2.56
C ALA A 146 -12.81 -0.98 -2.02
N ALA A 147 -11.90 -1.72 -2.67
CA ALA A 147 -10.49 -1.75 -2.29
C ALA A 147 -9.81 -0.39 -2.52
N VAL A 148 -10.09 0.29 -3.63
CA VAL A 148 -9.51 1.61 -3.96
C VAL A 148 -9.90 2.69 -2.95
N VAL A 149 -11.10 2.64 -2.38
CA VAL A 149 -11.49 3.54 -1.28
C VAL A 149 -10.57 3.39 -0.06
N GLY A 150 -10.02 2.20 0.19
CA GLY A 150 -9.07 1.97 1.27
C GLY A 150 -7.73 2.70 1.11
N LEU A 151 -7.44 3.29 -0.06
CA LEU A 151 -6.25 4.11 -0.30
C LEU A 151 -6.49 5.60 -0.04
N ASP A 152 -7.74 6.02 0.19
CA ASP A 152 -8.07 7.42 0.39
C ASP A 152 -7.50 7.89 1.74
N LEU A 153 -6.79 9.02 1.70
CA LEU A 153 -6.16 9.65 2.87
C LEU A 153 -6.96 10.93 3.13
N ASP A 154 -8.08 10.81 3.85
CA ASP A 154 -8.96 11.93 4.21
C ASP A 154 -8.20 13.23 4.60
#